data_AF-A0A3B5ZVF3-F1
#
_entry.id   AF-A0A3B5ZVF3-F1
#
_cell.length_a   1.000
_cell.length_b   1.000
_cell.length_c   1.000
_cell.angle_alpha   90.00
_cell.angle_beta   90.00
_cell.angle_gamma   90.00
#
_symmetry.space_group_name_H-M   'P 1'
#
loop_
_entity.id
_entity.type
_entity.pdbx_description
1 polymer ?
#
loop_
_entity_poly.entity_id
_entity_poly.type
_entity_poly.pdbx_seq_one_letter_code
_entity_poly.pdbx_strand_id
1 'polypeptide(L)'
;MATAAACASSLLAPPSASCAAGPAASGALFPTSVPSLRAYPRLLLAFRRPAAAAVADPQGAAVLEEEEDEAPVQFDDIDEDYEDGYGGRGPAFTAPTRPRTGKAALPLKRDRTRSKRYLEIQKLRESKKEYDVPMAISLMKQVANTRFVESAEAHFRMNLDPKYNDQQLRATVNLPKGTGQTVKIAVLTQGEKIDEARAAGADIVGSDDLIEQIKGGFMEFDKLIASPDMMPKVASLGKILGPRGLMPNPKAGTVSPNITQAIDEFKKGKVEFRVDKTGIAHIPFGKVNFPEEDLIANFMAVVRSIERNKPSGAKGIYWKTAYVCSSMGPSIKLNIKEMLDYGADSSN
;
A
#
# COMPACT_ATOMS: atom_id res chain seq x y z
N MET A 1 62.89 26.00 -32.92
CA MET A 1 62.13 26.38 -34.13
C MET A 1 60.65 26.18 -33.81
N ALA A 2 59.72 27.13 -34.00
CA ALA A 2 59.81 28.58 -34.15
C ALA A 2 58.42 29.20 -33.82
N THR A 3 58.40 30.38 -33.19
CA THR A 3 57.36 31.47 -33.23
C THR A 3 55.85 31.11 -33.15
N ALA A 4 55.02 31.54 -32.18
CA ALA A 4 54.79 32.83 -31.46
C ALA A 4 53.88 33.87 -32.16
N ALA A 5 52.67 34.09 -31.61
CA ALA A 5 51.80 35.30 -31.62
C ALA A 5 50.46 34.91 -30.92
N ALA A 6 49.86 35.56 -29.90
CA ALA A 6 49.97 36.88 -29.24
C ALA A 6 49.19 38.05 -29.88
N CYS A 7 47.92 38.22 -29.48
CA CYS A 7 47.09 39.45 -29.43
C CYS A 7 45.92 39.15 -28.46
N ALA A 8 45.62 39.82 -27.33
CA ALA A 8 45.78 41.19 -26.82
C ALA A 8 44.57 42.13 -27.05
N SER A 9 43.77 42.28 -25.99
CA SER A 9 43.23 43.55 -25.46
C SER A 9 41.88 44.15 -25.91
N SER A 10 41.33 44.98 -24.99
CA SER A 10 40.12 45.82 -24.99
C SER A 10 38.75 45.11 -24.99
N LEU A 11 37.87 45.27 -23.98
CA LEU A 11 37.24 46.48 -23.40
C LEU A 11 36.24 47.16 -24.35
N LEU A 12 34.93 46.95 -24.13
CA LEU A 12 33.94 48.03 -23.95
C LEU A 12 32.56 47.48 -23.54
N ALA A 13 32.01 47.97 -22.42
CA ALA A 13 30.56 48.17 -22.26
C ALA A 13 30.26 49.61 -22.73
N PRO A 14 29.02 50.03 -23.11
CA PRO A 14 27.91 50.25 -22.15
C PRO A 14 26.52 50.12 -22.86
N PRO A 15 25.41 50.82 -22.51
CA PRO A 15 25.03 51.49 -21.26
C PRO A 15 23.67 51.08 -20.65
N SER A 16 23.50 51.43 -19.37
CA SER A 16 22.21 51.55 -18.69
C SER A 16 21.38 52.73 -19.20
N ALA A 17 20.04 52.59 -19.27
CA ALA A 17 19.12 53.72 -19.43
C ALA A 17 18.25 53.90 -18.17
N SER A 18 18.33 55.08 -17.55
CA SER A 18 17.52 55.48 -16.40
C SER A 18 16.90 56.87 -16.60
N CYS A 19 15.57 56.95 -16.52
CA CYS A 19 14.82 58.18 -16.21
C CYS A 19 13.64 57.73 -15.30
N ALA A 20 13.48 58.10 -14.02
CA ALA A 20 13.60 59.38 -13.30
C ALA A 20 12.32 60.26 -13.38
N ALA A 21 11.61 60.35 -12.24
CA ALA A 21 10.64 61.37 -11.76
C ALA A 21 9.56 61.93 -12.73
N GLY A 22 8.27 61.95 -12.36
CA GLY A 22 7.69 62.91 -11.39
C GLY A 22 6.14 62.89 -11.35
N PRO A 23 5.45 63.77 -10.56
CA PRO A 23 4.33 63.32 -9.71
C PRO A 23 2.93 63.96 -9.92
N ALA A 24 1.98 63.54 -9.07
CA ALA A 24 0.61 64.06 -8.78
C ALA A 24 -0.50 63.68 -9.80
N ALA A 25 -1.74 63.33 -9.43
CA ALA A 25 -2.56 63.85 -8.32
C ALA A 25 -3.80 62.96 -7.96
N SER A 26 -4.37 63.21 -6.76
CA SER A 26 -5.81 63.13 -6.41
C SER A 26 -6.60 61.80 -6.46
N GLY A 27 -6.62 61.10 -5.32
CA GLY A 27 -7.78 61.12 -4.43
C GLY A 27 -9.06 60.32 -4.76
N ALA A 28 -9.32 59.27 -3.97
CA ALA A 28 -10.64 58.94 -3.44
C ALA A 28 -10.53 58.12 -2.14
N LEU A 29 -11.21 58.56 -1.07
CA LEU A 29 -11.39 57.83 0.17
C LEU A 29 -12.53 56.80 0.01
N PHE A 30 -12.48 55.65 0.71
CA PHE A 30 -13.57 54.98 1.45
C PHE A 30 -13.14 53.56 1.92
N PRO A 31 -13.80 52.92 2.91
CA PRO A 31 -13.06 52.52 4.10
C PRO A 31 -13.04 51.01 4.39
N THR A 32 -12.22 50.66 5.37
CA THR A 32 -12.17 49.36 6.04
C THR A 32 -13.52 48.93 6.64
N SER A 33 -14.01 47.74 6.30
CA SER A 33 -14.68 46.86 7.26
C SER A 33 -14.73 45.42 6.73
N VAL A 34 -14.41 44.45 7.60
CA VAL A 34 -14.52 43.01 7.32
C VAL A 34 -15.80 42.51 7.97
N PRO A 35 -16.82 42.03 7.21
CA PRO A 35 -18.05 41.54 7.81
C PRO A 35 -17.87 40.11 8.33
N SER A 36 -18.00 39.95 9.65
CA SER A 36 -18.09 38.63 10.27
C SER A 36 -19.50 38.05 10.10
N LEU A 37 -19.62 36.92 9.41
CA LEU A 37 -20.90 36.20 9.28
C LEU A 37 -20.99 35.00 10.22
N ARG A 38 -21.30 35.29 11.48
CA ARG A 38 -22.12 34.40 12.31
C ARG A 38 -23.56 34.49 11.79
N ALA A 39 -24.03 33.49 11.03
CA ALA A 39 -25.45 33.12 10.95
C ALA A 39 -25.68 31.90 10.03
N TYR A 40 -25.63 30.69 10.59
CA TYR A 40 -26.34 29.53 10.02
C TYR A 40 -27.09 28.83 11.16
N PRO A 41 -28.40 28.54 11.01
CA PRO A 41 -29.21 28.02 12.10
C PRO A 41 -28.87 26.56 12.40
N ARG A 42 -28.54 26.25 13.66
CA ARG A 42 -28.45 24.87 14.15
C ARG A 42 -29.85 24.27 14.23
N LEU A 43 -30.22 23.48 13.23
CA LEU A 43 -31.46 22.71 13.25
C LEU A 43 -31.29 21.51 14.19
N LEU A 44 -32.11 21.48 15.25
CA LEU A 44 -32.12 20.46 16.29
C LEU A 44 -32.50 19.09 15.72
N LEU A 45 -31.69 18.07 16.02
CA LEU A 45 -32.13 16.67 15.99
C LEU A 45 -31.60 15.96 17.24
N ALA A 46 -32.42 15.99 18.29
CA ALA A 46 -32.15 15.28 19.54
C ALA A 46 -32.42 13.78 19.36
N PHE A 47 -31.38 12.95 19.38
CA PHE A 47 -31.51 11.51 19.59
C PHE A 47 -30.91 11.14 20.94
N ARG A 48 -31.79 10.72 21.87
CA ARG A 48 -31.42 10.15 23.16
C ARG A 48 -30.49 8.95 22.97
N ARG A 49 -29.34 8.97 23.65
CA ARG A 49 -28.64 7.73 24.04
C ARG A 49 -29.21 7.27 25.39
N PRO A 50 -29.58 5.99 25.59
CA PRO A 50 -29.74 5.45 26.92
C PRO A 50 -28.37 5.36 27.61
N ALA A 51 -28.35 5.60 28.92
CA ALA A 51 -27.13 5.54 29.72
C ALA A 51 -26.71 4.08 30.00
N ALA A 52 -25.41 3.81 29.96
CA ALA A 52 -24.84 2.61 30.57
C ALA A 52 -24.68 2.87 32.07
N ALA A 53 -25.35 2.07 32.90
CA ALA A 53 -25.16 2.09 34.35
C ALA A 53 -23.87 1.34 34.73
N ALA A 54 -23.17 1.82 35.75
CA ALA A 54 -21.99 1.17 36.31
C ALA A 54 -22.35 0.37 37.57
N VAL A 55 -21.91 -0.88 37.62
CA VAL A 55 -21.83 -1.77 38.80
C VAL A 55 -20.57 -2.63 38.52
N ALA A 56 -19.43 -2.34 39.14
CA ALA A 56 -18.96 -2.81 40.45
C ALA A 56 -18.51 -4.29 40.45
N ASP A 57 -17.36 -4.56 41.07
CA ASP A 57 -16.69 -5.88 41.10
C ASP A 57 -17.52 -6.97 41.82
N PRO A 58 -17.12 -8.25 41.70
CA PRO A 58 -16.44 -8.82 42.87
C PRO A 58 -15.27 -9.77 42.57
N GLN A 59 -14.45 -9.99 43.59
CA GLN A 59 -13.41 -11.01 43.68
C GLN A 59 -13.98 -12.34 44.23
N GLY A 60 -13.50 -13.47 43.69
CA GLY A 60 -13.22 -14.74 44.39
C GLY A 60 -14.26 -15.42 45.32
N ALA A 61 -14.86 -16.51 44.83
CA ALA A 61 -15.20 -17.76 45.55
C ALA A 61 -15.47 -18.83 44.47
N ALA A 62 -14.74 -19.95 44.37
CA ALA A 62 -14.72 -21.14 45.23
C ALA A 62 -15.95 -22.06 45.06
N VAL A 63 -15.69 -23.20 44.40
CA VAL A 63 -16.30 -24.55 44.58
C VAL A 63 -17.81 -24.67 44.78
N LEU A 64 -18.47 -25.42 43.89
CA LEU A 64 -19.24 -26.62 44.24
C LEU A 64 -19.50 -27.48 42.99
N GLU A 65 -19.48 -28.80 43.19
CA GLU A 65 -19.75 -29.84 42.21
C GLU A 65 -21.23 -30.24 42.30
N GLU A 66 -21.93 -30.41 41.16
CA GLU A 66 -23.09 -31.31 41.06
C GLU A 66 -23.03 -32.00 39.67
N GLU A 67 -22.95 -33.33 39.67
CA GLU A 67 -23.17 -34.21 38.51
C GLU A 67 -24.66 -34.52 38.40
N GLU A 68 -25.25 -34.51 37.19
CA GLU A 68 -26.46 -35.30 36.90
C GLU A 68 -26.41 -35.85 35.45
N ASP A 69 -26.10 -37.15 35.38
CA ASP A 69 -26.52 -38.23 34.47
C ASP A 69 -26.99 -37.99 33.01
N GLU A 70 -26.41 -38.79 32.10
CA GLU A 70 -27.03 -39.24 30.85
C GLU A 70 -28.16 -40.26 31.19
N ALA A 71 -29.27 -40.46 30.48
CA ALA A 71 -29.43 -40.81 29.06
C ALA A 71 -30.95 -40.96 28.72
N PRO A 72 -31.42 -41.81 27.77
CA PRO A 72 -31.72 -41.38 26.40
C PRO A 72 -33.16 -41.69 25.93
N VAL A 73 -33.76 -40.86 25.05
CA VAL A 73 -35.06 -41.19 24.42
C VAL A 73 -35.15 -40.79 22.93
N GLN A 74 -34.92 -41.82 22.10
CA GLN A 74 -35.76 -42.26 20.98
C GLN A 74 -35.87 -41.46 19.66
N PHE A 75 -35.58 -42.19 18.56
CA PHE A 75 -36.04 -41.97 17.19
C PHE A 75 -37.56 -42.16 17.09
N ASP A 76 -38.27 -41.18 16.52
CA ASP A 76 -39.55 -41.26 15.80
C ASP A 76 -39.63 -39.89 15.06
N ASP A 77 -39.74 -39.69 13.73
CA ASP A 77 -39.88 -40.55 12.54
C ASP A 77 -39.08 -39.95 11.34
N ILE A 78 -38.91 -40.69 10.22
CA ILE A 78 -38.52 -40.16 8.89
C ILE A 78 -39.35 -40.88 7.82
N ASP A 79 -40.32 -40.19 7.22
CA ASP A 79 -41.08 -40.74 6.09
C ASP A 79 -40.23 -40.79 4.81
N GLU A 80 -40.20 -41.98 4.19
CA GLU A 80 -39.64 -42.22 2.87
C GLU A 80 -40.63 -41.78 1.79
N ASP A 81 -40.20 -40.93 0.86
CA ASP A 81 -40.84 -40.78 -0.46
C ASP A 81 -39.75 -40.89 -1.54
N TYR A 82 -39.63 -42.09 -2.11
CA TYR A 82 -38.67 -42.44 -3.15
C TYR A 82 -39.46 -42.79 -4.42
N GLU A 83 -39.46 -41.92 -5.43
CA GLU A 83 -39.86 -42.29 -6.79
C GLU A 83 -38.80 -41.87 -7.82
N ASP A 84 -38.28 -42.86 -8.54
CA ASP A 84 -37.31 -42.70 -9.62
C ASP A 84 -37.96 -42.20 -10.92
N GLY A 85 -37.32 -41.23 -11.58
CA GLY A 85 -37.79 -40.64 -12.83
C GLY A 85 -36.67 -40.39 -13.84
N TYR A 86 -36.20 -41.43 -14.52
CA TYR A 86 -35.18 -41.32 -15.58
C TYR A 86 -35.70 -40.48 -16.77
N GLY A 87 -35.01 -39.39 -17.11
CA GLY A 87 -35.41 -38.52 -18.23
C GLY A 87 -34.37 -37.47 -18.60
N GLY A 88 -33.43 -37.83 -19.48
CA GLY A 88 -32.35 -36.92 -19.90
C GLY A 88 -32.85 -35.66 -20.62
N ARG A 89 -32.38 -34.49 -20.17
CA ARG A 89 -32.41 -33.23 -20.94
C ARG A 89 -31.03 -32.58 -20.91
N GLY A 90 -30.62 -32.06 -22.07
CA GLY A 90 -29.30 -31.43 -22.28
C GLY A 90 -29.11 -30.11 -21.53
N PRO A 91 -28.01 -29.38 -21.79
CA PRO A 91 -27.61 -28.22 -21.00
C PRO A 91 -28.72 -27.16 -20.96
N ALA A 92 -29.27 -26.95 -19.76
CA ALA A 92 -30.35 -26.01 -19.55
C ALA A 92 -29.85 -24.58 -19.77
N PHE A 93 -30.27 -23.97 -20.88
CA PHE A 93 -30.07 -22.56 -21.18
C PHE A 93 -30.70 -21.74 -20.05
N THR A 94 -29.89 -21.11 -19.20
CA THR A 94 -30.38 -20.37 -18.04
C THR A 94 -31.20 -19.18 -18.50
N ALA A 95 -32.51 -19.25 -18.28
CA ALA A 95 -33.44 -18.22 -18.75
C ALA A 95 -33.08 -16.84 -18.17
N PRO A 96 -33.23 -15.75 -18.94
CA PRO A 96 -32.98 -14.40 -18.45
C PRO A 96 -33.91 -14.12 -17.27
N THR A 97 -33.33 -13.90 -16.09
CA THR A 97 -34.09 -13.65 -14.87
C THR A 97 -34.97 -12.41 -15.04
N ARG A 98 -36.27 -12.52 -14.72
CA ARG A 98 -37.22 -11.40 -14.82
C ARG A 98 -36.63 -10.18 -14.07
N PRO A 99 -36.73 -8.96 -14.63
CA PRO A 99 -36.21 -7.77 -13.98
C PRO A 99 -36.87 -7.62 -12.60
N ARG A 100 -36.04 -7.60 -11.55
CA ARG A 100 -36.54 -7.44 -10.17
C ARG A 100 -37.29 -6.11 -10.07
N THR A 101 -38.51 -6.16 -9.55
CA THR A 101 -39.34 -4.96 -9.30
C THR A 101 -39.35 -4.60 -7.81
N GLY A 102 -39.68 -3.34 -7.49
CA GLY A 102 -39.77 -2.86 -6.11
C GLY A 102 -38.43 -2.79 -5.37
N LYS A 103 -38.46 -2.98 -4.03
CA LYS A 103 -37.27 -2.83 -3.16
C LYS A 103 -36.11 -3.76 -3.51
N ALA A 104 -36.37 -4.89 -4.17
CA ALA A 104 -35.37 -5.86 -4.63
C ALA A 104 -34.63 -5.43 -5.91
N ALA A 105 -35.12 -4.38 -6.61
CA ALA A 105 -34.47 -3.76 -7.76
C ALA A 105 -33.36 -2.78 -7.35
N LEU A 106 -33.47 -2.21 -6.14
CA LEU A 106 -32.54 -1.21 -5.64
C LEU A 106 -31.18 -1.86 -5.33
N PRO A 107 -30.05 -1.22 -5.70
CA PRO A 107 -28.73 -1.68 -5.27
C PRO A 107 -28.68 -1.83 -3.75
N LEU A 108 -27.93 -2.84 -3.28
CA LEU A 108 -27.70 -3.06 -1.85
C LEU A 108 -27.13 -1.77 -1.24
N LYS A 109 -27.38 -1.54 0.07
CA LYS A 109 -26.96 -0.30 0.73
C LYS A 109 -25.46 0.02 0.54
N ARG A 110 -24.62 -1.01 0.45
CA ARG A 110 -23.16 -0.93 0.14
C ARG A 110 -22.81 -0.57 -1.31
N ASP A 111 -23.71 -0.86 -2.26
CA ASP A 111 -23.49 -0.71 -3.70
C ASP A 111 -23.98 0.67 -4.19
N ARG A 112 -24.89 1.32 -3.43
CA ARG A 112 -25.42 2.66 -3.72
C ARG A 112 -24.37 3.79 -3.70
N THR A 113 -23.24 3.59 -3.03
CA THR A 113 -22.13 4.56 -2.95
C THR A 113 -21.03 4.31 -3.98
N ARG A 114 -21.17 3.29 -4.83
CA ARG A 114 -20.18 2.90 -5.83
C ARG A 114 -20.56 3.40 -7.23
N SER A 115 -19.55 3.64 -8.06
CA SER A 115 -19.76 4.06 -9.45
C SER A 115 -20.30 2.91 -10.30
N LYS A 116 -21.03 3.24 -11.38
CA LYS A 116 -21.58 2.25 -12.33
C LYS A 116 -20.50 1.29 -12.85
N ARG A 117 -19.35 1.85 -13.27
CA ARG A 117 -18.13 1.10 -13.67
C ARG A 117 -17.70 0.09 -12.61
N TYR A 118 -17.63 0.49 -11.34
CA TYR A 118 -17.23 -0.42 -10.26
C TYR A 118 -18.25 -1.54 -10.06
N LEU A 119 -19.55 -1.25 -10.17
CA LEU A 119 -20.62 -2.25 -10.08
C LEU A 119 -20.65 -3.23 -11.26
N GLU A 120 -20.22 -2.82 -12.45
CA GLU A 120 -20.03 -3.70 -13.60
C GLU A 120 -18.86 -4.66 -13.36
N ILE A 121 -17.69 -4.12 -13.02
CA ILE A 121 -16.49 -4.91 -12.70
C ILE A 121 -16.73 -5.85 -11.50
N GLN A 122 -17.49 -5.41 -10.49
CA GLN A 122 -17.84 -6.20 -9.32
C GLN A 122 -18.64 -7.48 -9.65
N LYS A 123 -19.37 -7.53 -10.78
CA LYS A 123 -20.10 -8.72 -11.23
C LYS A 123 -19.20 -9.82 -11.80
N LEU A 124 -17.99 -9.47 -12.26
CA LEU A 124 -17.02 -10.42 -12.83
C LEU A 124 -16.46 -11.39 -11.78
N ARG A 125 -16.62 -11.08 -10.49
CA ARG A 125 -16.12 -11.93 -9.39
C ARG A 125 -17.23 -12.31 -8.42
N GLU A 126 -17.13 -13.52 -7.88
CA GLU A 126 -17.99 -14.00 -6.81
C GLU A 126 -17.41 -13.57 -5.46
N SER A 127 -18.17 -12.81 -4.66
CA SER A 127 -17.63 -12.25 -3.41
C SER A 127 -17.42 -13.26 -2.27
N LYS A 128 -17.96 -14.48 -2.39
CA LYS A 128 -17.82 -15.56 -1.39
C LYS A 128 -16.80 -16.63 -1.80
N LYS A 129 -16.48 -16.73 -3.08
CA LYS A 129 -15.59 -17.76 -3.62
C LYS A 129 -14.14 -17.42 -3.26
N GLU A 130 -13.39 -18.46 -2.91
CA GLU A 130 -11.94 -18.40 -2.78
C GLU A 130 -11.33 -18.82 -4.11
N TYR A 131 -10.33 -18.07 -4.55
CA TYR A 131 -9.67 -18.25 -5.84
C TYR A 131 -8.24 -18.73 -5.62
N ASP A 132 -7.79 -19.63 -6.48
CA ASP A 132 -6.39 -20.02 -6.62
C ASP A 132 -5.56 -18.84 -7.19
N VAL A 133 -4.25 -18.84 -6.94
CA VAL A 133 -3.30 -17.77 -7.29
C VAL A 133 -3.30 -17.41 -8.78
N PRO A 134 -3.08 -18.33 -9.74
CA PRO A 134 -3.17 -18.01 -11.17
C PRO A 134 -4.54 -17.47 -11.57
N MET A 135 -5.63 -18.14 -11.15
CA MET A 135 -7.00 -17.71 -11.49
C MET A 135 -7.31 -16.29 -10.98
N ALA A 136 -6.85 -15.96 -9.78
CA ALA A 136 -7.00 -14.63 -9.20
C ALA A 136 -6.19 -13.56 -9.95
N ILE A 137 -5.01 -13.89 -10.47
CA ILE A 137 -4.17 -12.96 -11.23
C ILE A 137 -4.76 -12.71 -12.63
N SER A 138 -5.23 -13.74 -13.35
CA SER A 138 -5.95 -13.56 -14.62
C SER A 138 -7.22 -12.73 -14.42
N LEU A 139 -7.99 -13.01 -13.36
CA LEU A 139 -9.20 -12.24 -13.03
C LEU A 139 -8.88 -10.80 -12.61
N MET A 140 -7.80 -10.54 -11.87
CA MET A 140 -7.33 -9.19 -11.53
C MET A 140 -7.05 -8.36 -12.80
N LYS A 141 -6.43 -8.95 -13.82
CA LYS A 141 -6.16 -8.25 -15.08
C LYS A 141 -7.44 -7.92 -15.86
N GLN A 142 -8.43 -8.81 -15.86
CA GLN A 142 -9.77 -8.53 -16.43
C GLN A 142 -10.53 -7.44 -15.64
N VAL A 143 -10.29 -7.36 -14.34
CA VAL A 143 -10.90 -6.39 -13.42
C VAL A 143 -10.35 -4.96 -13.60
N ALA A 144 -9.09 -4.82 -14.05
CA ALA A 144 -8.38 -3.56 -14.20
C ALA A 144 -8.78 -2.78 -15.47
N ASN A 145 -10.00 -2.23 -15.47
CA ASN A 145 -10.58 -1.46 -16.58
C ASN A 145 -10.43 0.06 -16.36
N THR A 146 -9.19 0.56 -16.32
CA THR A 146 -8.89 2.00 -16.35
C THR A 146 -7.97 2.39 -17.50
N ARG A 147 -7.87 3.71 -17.75
CA ARG A 147 -7.10 4.28 -18.87
C ARG A 147 -5.59 4.35 -18.63
N PHE A 148 -5.15 4.13 -17.38
CA PHE A 148 -3.75 4.16 -16.99
C PHE A 148 -3.34 2.78 -16.48
N VAL A 149 -2.05 2.50 -16.43
CA VAL A 149 -1.55 1.21 -15.92
C VAL A 149 -1.71 1.17 -14.40
N GLU A 150 -2.66 0.37 -13.92
CA GLU A 150 -2.87 0.15 -12.48
C GLU A 150 -1.72 -0.65 -11.85
N SER A 151 -1.47 -0.39 -10.56
CA SER A 151 -0.61 -1.24 -9.74
C SER A 151 -1.38 -2.48 -9.28
N ALA A 152 -0.68 -3.60 -9.18
CA ALA A 152 -1.17 -4.84 -8.60
C ALA A 152 -0.68 -4.94 -7.15
N GLU A 153 -1.61 -5.07 -6.22
CA GLU A 153 -1.39 -4.99 -4.78
C GLU A 153 -1.92 -6.24 -4.07
N ALA A 154 -1.12 -6.75 -3.14
CA ALA A 154 -1.49 -7.84 -2.24
C ALA A 154 -1.74 -7.28 -0.84
N HIS A 155 -2.79 -7.78 -0.18
CA HIS A 155 -3.21 -7.37 1.14
C HIS A 155 -3.39 -8.59 2.04
N PHE A 156 -2.53 -8.71 3.05
CA PHE A 156 -2.47 -9.86 3.93
C PHE A 156 -2.87 -9.48 5.35
N ARG A 157 -4.00 -10.00 5.83
CA ARG A 157 -4.39 -9.88 7.24
C ARG A 157 -3.72 -11.01 8.02
N MET A 158 -2.83 -10.65 8.94
CA MET A 158 -2.10 -11.59 9.78
C MET A 158 -2.62 -11.60 11.22
N ASN A 159 -2.21 -12.60 12.00
CA ASN A 159 -2.41 -12.64 13.44
C ASN A 159 -1.19 -12.05 14.18
N LEU A 160 -0.97 -10.75 14.00
CA LEU A 160 0.09 -10.00 14.67
C LEU A 160 -0.52 -8.79 15.38
N ASP A 161 -0.16 -8.57 16.64
CA ASP A 161 -0.50 -7.36 17.38
C ASP A 161 0.63 -6.32 17.25
N PRO A 162 0.50 -5.32 16.36
CA PRO A 162 1.56 -4.35 16.03
C PRO A 162 1.86 -3.35 17.17
N LYS A 163 1.15 -3.48 18.31
CA LYS A 163 1.40 -2.76 19.56
C LYS A 163 2.66 -3.26 20.25
N TYR A 164 2.99 -4.54 20.11
CA TYR A 164 4.16 -5.15 20.72
C TYR A 164 5.29 -5.26 19.68
N ASN A 165 6.54 -5.04 20.11
CA ASN A 165 7.70 -4.95 19.22
C ASN A 165 8.19 -6.33 18.75
N ASP A 166 7.98 -7.38 19.55
CA ASP A 166 8.27 -8.78 19.25
C ASP A 166 7.37 -9.34 18.14
N GLN A 167 6.14 -8.85 18.02
CA GLN A 167 5.19 -9.23 16.96
C GLN A 167 5.24 -8.31 15.73
N GLN A 168 6.12 -7.30 15.71
CA GLN A 168 6.17 -6.33 14.63
C GLN A 168 6.98 -6.82 13.43
N LEU A 169 6.28 -7.19 12.37
CA LEU A 169 6.87 -7.48 11.06
C LEU A 169 7.23 -6.18 10.31
N ARG A 170 8.52 -6.02 10.03
CA ARG A 170 9.09 -5.09 9.04
C ARG A 170 10.20 -5.82 8.30
N ALA A 171 10.09 -5.92 6.99
CA ALA A 171 11.05 -6.66 6.17
C ALA A 171 11.16 -6.04 4.76
N THR A 172 12.06 -6.58 3.96
CA THR A 172 12.17 -6.25 2.53
C THR A 172 12.01 -7.50 1.69
N VAL A 173 11.51 -7.32 0.46
CA VAL A 173 11.42 -8.37 -0.56
C VAL A 173 12.05 -7.88 -1.84
N ASN A 174 12.90 -8.71 -2.44
CA ASN A 174 13.43 -8.48 -3.77
C ASN A 174 12.46 -9.13 -4.77
N LEU A 175 11.77 -8.32 -5.56
CA LEU A 175 10.84 -8.81 -6.59
C LEU A 175 11.63 -9.24 -7.84
N PRO A 176 11.61 -10.51 -8.27
CA PRO A 176 12.45 -10.98 -9.40
C PRO A 176 12.21 -10.24 -10.72
N LYS A 177 11.01 -9.70 -10.93
CA LYS A 177 10.61 -8.96 -12.14
C LYS A 177 10.45 -7.45 -11.87
N GLY A 178 10.84 -7.00 -10.68
CA GLY A 178 10.72 -5.61 -10.22
C GLY A 178 9.27 -5.13 -10.05
N THR A 179 9.12 -3.82 -9.78
CA THR A 179 7.82 -3.15 -9.59
C THR A 179 7.27 -2.51 -10.87
N GLY A 180 8.08 -2.39 -11.93
CA GLY A 180 7.72 -1.67 -13.15
C GLY A 180 7.64 -0.15 -12.98
N GLN A 181 8.16 0.42 -11.88
CA GLN A 181 8.32 1.85 -11.66
C GLN A 181 9.80 2.24 -11.76
N THR A 182 10.09 3.32 -12.48
CA THR A 182 11.39 4.00 -12.44
C THR A 182 11.52 4.73 -11.11
N VAL A 183 12.39 4.23 -10.23
CA VAL A 183 12.65 4.80 -8.90
C VAL A 183 13.84 5.74 -8.99
N LYS A 184 13.68 7.01 -8.64
CA LYS A 184 14.81 7.94 -8.52
C LYS A 184 15.52 7.72 -7.17
N ILE A 185 16.82 7.48 -7.20
CA ILE A 185 17.65 7.16 -6.03
C ILE A 185 18.62 8.31 -5.75
N ALA A 186 18.45 8.94 -4.58
CA ALA A 186 19.43 9.86 -4.02
C ALA A 186 20.35 9.13 -3.04
N VAL A 187 21.64 9.47 -3.03
CA VAL A 187 22.67 8.81 -2.23
C VAL A 187 23.46 9.83 -1.41
N LEU A 188 23.45 9.65 -0.09
CA LEU A 188 24.16 10.47 0.90
C LEU A 188 25.40 9.75 1.44
N THR A 189 26.57 10.13 0.92
CA THR A 189 27.85 9.45 1.20
C THR A 189 28.99 10.46 1.28
N GLN A 190 30.16 10.02 1.77
CA GLN A 190 31.37 10.82 1.86
C GLN A 190 32.59 10.03 1.35
N GLY A 191 33.59 10.75 0.85
CA GLY A 191 34.83 10.16 0.33
C GLY A 191 34.62 9.35 -0.95
N GLU A 192 35.46 8.33 -1.14
CA GLU A 192 35.56 7.48 -2.34
C GLU A 192 34.23 6.82 -2.75
N LYS A 193 33.36 6.57 -1.77
CA LYS A 193 31.98 6.05 -1.93
C LYS A 193 31.08 6.92 -2.84
N ILE A 194 31.41 8.20 -3.01
CA ILE A 194 30.68 9.12 -3.91
C ILE A 194 30.85 8.67 -5.37
N ASP A 195 32.06 8.30 -5.77
CA ASP A 195 32.35 7.92 -7.15
C ASP A 195 31.88 6.50 -7.45
N GLU A 196 31.91 5.59 -6.47
CA GLU A 196 31.23 4.29 -6.53
C GLU A 196 29.71 4.44 -6.77
N ALA A 197 29.05 5.36 -6.06
CA ALA A 197 27.62 5.60 -6.20
C ALA A 197 27.25 6.20 -7.57
N ARG A 198 28.11 7.07 -8.12
CA ARG A 198 27.97 7.59 -9.49
C ARG A 198 28.18 6.49 -10.52
N ALA A 199 29.17 5.62 -10.34
CA ALA A 199 29.44 4.49 -11.24
C ALA A 199 28.31 3.44 -11.23
N ALA A 200 27.69 3.19 -10.07
CA ALA A 200 26.47 2.39 -9.96
C ALA A 200 25.20 3.10 -10.53
N GLY A 201 25.34 4.33 -11.02
CA GLY A 201 24.30 5.10 -11.68
C GLY A 201 23.19 5.57 -10.75
N ALA A 202 23.51 6.02 -9.54
CA ALA A 202 22.56 6.80 -8.74
C ALA A 202 22.25 8.14 -9.44
N ASP A 203 20.99 8.57 -9.41
CA ASP A 203 20.56 9.80 -10.10
C ASP A 203 21.16 11.06 -9.47
N ILE A 204 21.29 11.06 -8.13
CA ILE A 204 21.79 12.20 -7.36
C ILE A 204 22.71 11.67 -6.26
N VAL A 205 23.95 12.14 -6.22
CA VAL A 205 24.94 11.77 -5.20
C VAL A 205 25.51 13.03 -4.57
N GLY A 206 25.55 13.09 -3.24
CA GLY A 206 26.14 14.20 -2.51
C GLY A 206 26.45 13.88 -1.05
N SER A 207 27.04 14.85 -0.37
CA SER A 207 27.45 14.76 1.03
C SER A 207 26.65 15.76 1.89
N ASP A 208 27.27 16.87 2.30
CA ASP A 208 26.64 17.91 3.11
C ASP A 208 25.81 18.88 2.26
N ASP A 209 26.26 19.20 1.04
CA ASP A 209 25.55 20.09 0.11
C ASP A 209 24.12 19.60 -0.19
N LEU A 210 23.95 18.29 -0.34
CA LEU A 210 22.66 17.66 -0.62
C LEU A 210 21.74 17.71 0.62
N ILE A 211 22.31 17.63 1.84
CA ILE A 211 21.58 17.83 3.09
C ILE A 211 21.06 19.28 3.18
N GLU A 212 21.84 20.27 2.74
CA GLU A 212 21.39 21.66 2.69
C GLU A 212 20.32 21.90 1.63
N GLN A 213 20.45 21.31 0.44
CA GLN A 213 19.40 21.33 -0.59
C GLN A 213 18.09 20.70 -0.11
N ILE A 214 18.13 19.57 0.60
CA ILE A 214 16.94 18.96 1.21
C ILE A 214 16.32 19.88 2.27
N LYS A 215 17.12 20.59 3.09
CA LYS A 215 16.62 21.61 4.03
C LYS A 215 15.95 22.78 3.29
N GLY A 216 16.49 23.17 2.14
CA GLY A 216 15.91 24.16 1.22
C GLY A 216 14.64 23.70 0.50
N GLY A 217 14.25 22.43 0.61
CA GLY A 217 13.03 21.86 0.05
C GLY A 217 13.21 21.02 -1.23
N PHE A 218 14.45 20.77 -1.66
CA PHE A 218 14.73 19.90 -2.81
C PHE A 218 14.40 18.42 -2.50
N MET A 219 13.46 17.83 -3.24
CA MET A 219 12.84 16.53 -2.94
C MET A 219 12.49 15.73 -4.20
N GLU A 220 13.35 15.74 -5.22
CA GLU A 220 13.09 15.05 -6.51
C GLU A 220 13.56 13.58 -6.55
N PHE A 221 13.42 12.86 -5.44
CA PHE A 221 13.83 11.44 -5.31
C PHE A 221 12.80 10.59 -4.55
N ASP A 222 12.72 9.31 -4.92
CA ASP A 222 11.77 8.34 -4.35
C ASP A 222 12.38 7.49 -3.22
N LYS A 223 13.70 7.29 -3.26
CA LYS A 223 14.47 6.57 -2.23
C LYS A 223 15.75 7.31 -1.90
N LEU A 224 16.09 7.32 -0.62
CA LEU A 224 17.32 7.89 -0.07
C LEU A 224 18.14 6.76 0.54
N ILE A 225 19.36 6.56 0.03
CA ILE A 225 20.35 5.61 0.55
C ILE A 225 21.44 6.41 1.26
N ALA A 226 21.93 5.94 2.41
CA ALA A 226 22.98 6.63 3.17
C ALA A 226 24.08 5.67 3.63
N SER A 227 25.32 6.15 3.71
CA SER A 227 26.34 5.44 4.48
C SER A 227 26.08 5.59 5.98
N PRO A 228 26.50 4.63 6.83
CA PRO A 228 26.39 4.75 8.29
C PRO A 228 27.03 6.03 8.83
N ASP A 229 28.14 6.43 8.21
CA ASP A 229 28.97 7.61 8.54
C ASP A 229 28.16 8.93 8.47
N MET A 230 27.20 9.02 7.54
CA MET A 230 26.37 10.21 7.32
C MET A 230 25.09 10.25 8.16
N MET A 231 24.71 9.14 8.80
CA MET A 231 23.46 9.05 9.58
C MET A 231 23.29 10.12 10.67
N PRO A 232 24.33 10.53 11.44
CA PRO A 232 24.19 11.59 12.45
C PRO A 232 23.76 12.93 11.84
N LYS A 233 24.22 13.24 10.62
CA LYS A 233 23.84 14.46 9.91
C LYS A 233 22.43 14.35 9.31
N VAL A 234 22.09 13.19 8.74
CA VAL A 234 20.75 12.88 8.20
C VAL A 234 19.67 12.94 9.28
N ALA A 235 19.99 12.62 10.54
CA ALA A 235 19.04 12.73 11.65
C ALA A 235 18.44 14.15 11.80
N SER A 236 19.18 15.21 11.42
CA SER A 236 18.67 16.59 11.41
C SER A 236 17.50 16.81 10.42
N LEU A 237 17.43 16.01 9.35
CA LEU A 237 16.39 16.03 8.34
C LEU A 237 15.13 15.26 8.75
N GLY A 238 15.13 14.58 9.91
CA GLY A 238 14.04 13.69 10.35
C GLY A 238 12.66 14.35 10.41
N LYS A 239 12.59 15.67 10.67
CA LYS A 239 11.34 16.45 10.62
C LYS A 239 10.70 16.50 9.23
N ILE A 240 11.50 16.42 8.17
CA ILE A 240 11.06 16.55 6.77
C ILE A 240 10.93 15.16 6.12
N LEU A 241 11.95 14.31 6.25
CA LEU A 241 11.98 12.97 5.63
C LEU A 241 11.10 11.95 6.38
N GLY A 242 10.96 12.09 7.70
CA GLY A 242 10.18 11.21 8.56
C GLY A 242 8.71 11.07 8.16
N PRO A 243 7.91 12.17 8.06
CA PRO A 243 6.50 12.08 7.66
C PRO A 243 6.30 11.64 6.19
N ARG A 244 7.36 11.65 5.37
CA ARG A 244 7.33 11.19 3.97
C ARG A 244 7.78 9.74 3.79
N GLY A 245 8.31 9.10 4.83
CA GLY A 245 8.87 7.74 4.73
C GLY A 245 10.17 7.64 3.92
N LEU A 246 10.83 8.76 3.63
CA LEU A 246 12.09 8.82 2.87
C LEU A 246 13.34 8.72 3.77
N MET A 247 13.15 8.59 5.09
CA MET A 247 14.24 8.55 6.05
C MET A 247 14.94 7.18 6.02
N PRO A 248 16.27 7.11 5.78
CA PRO A 248 16.98 5.85 5.64
C PRO A 248 17.01 5.09 6.98
N ASN A 249 16.97 3.75 6.88
CA ASN A 249 16.81 2.84 8.00
C ASN A 249 17.60 1.54 7.74
N PRO A 250 18.48 1.10 8.66
CA PRO A 250 19.24 -0.15 8.48
C PRO A 250 18.35 -1.38 8.28
N LYS A 251 17.15 -1.44 8.89
CA LYS A 251 16.21 -2.56 8.68
C LYS A 251 15.63 -2.64 7.27
N ALA A 252 15.65 -1.54 6.51
CA ALA A 252 15.25 -1.52 5.11
C ALA A 252 16.43 -1.80 4.16
N GLY A 253 17.67 -1.88 4.67
CA GLY A 253 18.88 -1.93 3.85
C GLY A 253 19.20 -0.63 3.11
N THR A 254 18.51 0.49 3.41
CA THR A 254 18.84 1.83 2.88
C THR A 254 20.00 2.49 3.63
N VAL A 255 20.45 1.91 4.75
CA VAL A 255 21.74 2.23 5.38
C VAL A 255 22.65 1.03 5.22
N SER A 256 23.71 1.18 4.41
CA SER A 256 24.64 0.10 4.07
C SER A 256 26.06 0.67 3.91
N PRO A 257 27.11 -0.05 4.34
CA PRO A 257 28.48 0.30 3.96
C PRO A 257 28.72 0.08 2.46
N ASN A 258 28.05 -0.92 1.86
CA ASN A 258 28.13 -1.27 0.44
C ASN A 258 26.99 -0.58 -0.32
N ILE A 259 27.30 0.55 -0.96
CA ILE A 259 26.30 1.40 -1.61
C ILE A 259 25.94 0.91 -3.01
N THR A 260 26.91 0.40 -3.77
CA THR A 260 26.72 -0.17 -5.12
C THR A 260 25.67 -1.27 -5.12
N GLN A 261 25.83 -2.26 -4.24
CA GLN A 261 24.89 -3.37 -4.03
C GLN A 261 23.49 -2.88 -3.64
N ALA A 262 23.40 -1.88 -2.76
CA ALA A 262 22.12 -1.31 -2.35
C ALA A 262 21.40 -0.63 -3.52
N ILE A 263 22.10 0.19 -4.31
CA ILE A 263 21.55 0.84 -5.52
C ILE A 263 20.99 -0.22 -6.48
N ASP A 264 21.76 -1.27 -6.77
CA ASP A 264 21.34 -2.36 -7.65
C ASP A 264 20.09 -3.10 -7.14
N GLU A 265 20.00 -3.37 -5.84
CA GLU A 265 18.83 -4.01 -5.24
C GLU A 265 17.58 -3.13 -5.32
N PHE A 266 17.70 -1.83 -5.04
CA PHE A 266 16.56 -0.91 -5.15
C PHE A 266 16.13 -0.69 -6.61
N LYS A 267 17.07 -0.65 -7.58
CA LYS A 267 16.77 -0.65 -9.02
C LYS A 267 16.09 -1.93 -9.48
N LYS A 268 16.47 -3.10 -8.94
CA LYS A 268 15.81 -4.40 -9.18
C LYS A 268 14.40 -4.48 -8.55
N GLY A 269 13.94 -3.44 -7.85
CA GLY A 269 12.60 -3.38 -7.27
C GLY A 269 12.51 -4.04 -5.90
N LYS A 270 13.52 -3.85 -5.03
CA LYS A 270 13.42 -4.15 -3.60
C LYS A 270 12.34 -3.29 -2.95
N VAL A 271 11.29 -3.95 -2.44
CA VAL A 271 10.16 -3.31 -1.76
C VAL A 271 10.28 -3.54 -0.25
N GLU A 272 10.20 -2.47 0.52
CA GLU A 272 10.02 -2.56 1.98
C GLU A 272 8.53 -2.72 2.30
N PHE A 273 8.22 -3.58 3.27
CA PHE A 273 6.87 -3.71 3.78
C PHE A 273 6.85 -3.75 5.31
N ARG A 274 5.76 -3.23 5.85
CA ARG A 274 5.51 -3.11 7.28
C ARG A 274 4.07 -3.51 7.56
N VAL A 275 3.85 -4.11 8.72
CA VAL A 275 2.50 -4.33 9.24
C VAL A 275 1.94 -3.05 9.88
N ASP A 276 0.75 -2.68 9.44
CA ASP A 276 -0.04 -1.56 9.91
C ASP A 276 -0.58 -1.79 11.32
N LYS A 277 -1.11 -0.73 11.94
CA LYS A 277 -1.77 -0.75 13.27
C LYS A 277 -2.94 -1.75 13.38
N THR A 278 -3.43 -2.26 12.25
CA THR A 278 -4.53 -3.22 12.10
C THR A 278 -4.09 -4.68 11.93
N GLY A 279 -2.79 -4.96 11.87
CA GLY A 279 -2.28 -6.32 11.60
C GLY A 279 -2.32 -6.71 10.11
N ILE A 280 -2.36 -5.73 9.20
CA ILE A 280 -2.38 -5.93 7.74
C ILE A 280 -1.04 -5.51 7.14
N ALA A 281 -0.50 -6.29 6.19
CA ALA A 281 0.56 -5.84 5.29
C ALA A 281 -0.01 -5.52 3.91
N HIS A 282 0.41 -4.38 3.37
CA HIS A 282 0.06 -3.90 2.03
C HIS A 282 1.34 -3.90 1.18
N ILE A 283 1.34 -4.64 0.06
CA ILE A 283 2.55 -4.85 -0.75
C ILE A 283 2.20 -4.72 -2.24
N PRO A 284 2.74 -3.73 -2.97
CA PRO A 284 2.69 -3.71 -4.43
C PRO A 284 3.69 -4.73 -4.97
N PHE A 285 3.21 -5.68 -5.77
CA PHE A 285 4.04 -6.75 -6.35
C PHE A 285 4.24 -6.59 -7.87
N GLY A 286 3.65 -5.58 -8.50
CA GLY A 286 3.87 -5.26 -9.91
C GLY A 286 2.84 -4.29 -10.47
N LYS A 287 2.76 -4.25 -11.80
CA LYS A 287 1.76 -3.52 -12.56
C LYS A 287 0.91 -4.48 -13.37
N VAL A 288 -0.35 -4.12 -13.63
CA VAL A 288 -1.30 -4.94 -14.42
C VAL A 288 -0.79 -5.27 -15.84
N ASN A 289 0.10 -4.43 -16.39
CA ASN A 289 0.71 -4.63 -17.71
C ASN A 289 1.72 -5.80 -17.79
N PHE A 290 2.09 -6.42 -16.66
CA PHE A 290 3.02 -7.55 -16.66
C PHE A 290 2.33 -8.84 -17.18
N PRO A 291 3.11 -9.79 -17.75
CA PRO A 291 2.59 -11.12 -18.06
C PRO A 291 2.21 -11.84 -16.75
N GLU A 292 1.31 -12.82 -16.86
CA GLU A 292 0.72 -13.46 -15.66
C GLU A 292 1.75 -14.28 -14.88
N GLU A 293 2.67 -14.93 -15.59
CA GLU A 293 3.82 -15.65 -15.02
C GLU A 293 4.72 -14.74 -14.15
N ASP A 294 5.00 -13.51 -14.61
CA ASP A 294 5.84 -12.55 -13.87
C ASP A 294 5.14 -12.04 -12.60
N LEU A 295 3.82 -11.84 -12.68
CA LEU A 295 3.00 -11.46 -11.53
C LEU A 295 2.92 -12.60 -10.50
N ILE A 296 2.77 -13.84 -10.95
CA ILE A 296 2.82 -15.03 -10.10
C ILE A 296 4.20 -15.14 -9.41
N ALA A 297 5.30 -15.04 -10.17
CA ALA A 297 6.66 -15.12 -9.63
C ALA A 297 6.95 -14.04 -8.58
N ASN A 298 6.54 -12.79 -8.83
CA ASN A 298 6.64 -11.70 -7.87
C ASN A 298 5.77 -11.94 -6.63
N PHE A 299 4.51 -12.39 -6.80
CA PHE A 299 3.61 -12.69 -5.69
C PHE A 299 4.16 -13.81 -4.80
N MET A 300 4.70 -14.89 -5.38
CA MET A 300 5.32 -15.98 -4.62
C MET A 300 6.59 -15.54 -3.87
N ALA A 301 7.39 -14.63 -4.45
CA ALA A 301 8.52 -14.03 -3.74
C ALA A 301 8.06 -13.23 -2.49
N VAL A 302 6.92 -12.55 -2.56
CA VAL A 302 6.31 -11.84 -1.43
C VAL A 302 5.85 -12.82 -0.34
N VAL A 303 5.08 -13.87 -0.69
CA VAL A 303 4.59 -14.87 0.28
C VAL A 303 5.75 -15.54 1.02
N ARG A 304 6.75 -16.04 0.26
CA ARG A 304 7.97 -16.66 0.81
C ARG A 304 8.79 -15.69 1.69
N SER A 305 8.82 -14.39 1.35
CA SER A 305 9.51 -13.40 2.18
C SER A 305 8.78 -13.14 3.51
N ILE A 306 7.44 -13.05 3.49
CA ILE A 306 6.65 -12.87 4.72
C ILE A 306 6.84 -14.07 5.65
N GLU A 307 6.79 -15.30 5.12
CA GLU A 307 6.97 -16.53 5.90
C GLU A 307 8.36 -16.60 6.56
N ARG A 308 9.44 -16.31 5.81
CA ARG A 308 10.81 -16.25 6.35
C ARG A 308 10.99 -15.21 7.46
N ASN A 309 10.21 -14.13 7.42
CA ASN A 309 10.26 -13.04 8.39
C ASN A 309 9.21 -13.17 9.51
N LYS A 310 8.57 -14.34 9.66
CA LYS A 310 7.57 -14.59 10.72
C LYS A 310 8.20 -14.32 12.11
N PRO A 311 7.64 -13.39 12.91
CA PRO A 311 8.16 -13.13 14.26
C PRO A 311 7.86 -14.30 15.21
N SER A 312 8.78 -14.57 16.14
CA SER A 312 8.65 -15.64 17.14
C SER A 312 7.48 -15.45 18.11
N GLY A 313 7.04 -14.20 18.33
CA GLY A 313 5.86 -13.88 19.14
C GLY A 313 4.51 -14.22 18.48
N ALA A 314 4.48 -14.65 17.21
CA ALA A 314 3.25 -14.96 16.49
C ALA A 314 2.63 -16.30 16.94
N LYS A 315 1.60 -16.22 17.80
CA LYS A 315 0.86 -17.39 18.31
C LYS A 315 -0.32 -17.75 17.40
N GLY A 316 -0.57 -19.05 17.24
CA GLY A 316 -1.72 -19.58 16.48
C GLY A 316 -1.60 -19.40 14.96
N ILE A 317 -2.75 -19.34 14.29
CA ILE A 317 -2.84 -19.22 12.82
C ILE A 317 -2.26 -17.88 12.38
N TYR A 318 -1.15 -17.90 11.64
CA TYR A 318 -0.43 -16.70 11.22
C TYR A 318 -1.17 -15.90 10.13
N TRP A 319 -1.72 -16.58 9.13
CA TRP A 319 -2.47 -15.99 8.02
C TRP A 319 -3.99 -16.05 8.29
N LYS A 320 -4.68 -14.90 8.39
CA LYS A 320 -6.15 -14.87 8.59
C LYS A 320 -6.91 -14.81 7.28
N THR A 321 -6.51 -13.92 6.37
CA THR A 321 -7.10 -13.76 5.03
C THR A 321 -6.11 -13.10 4.09
N ALA A 322 -5.98 -13.61 2.87
CA ALA A 322 -5.23 -12.98 1.79
C ALA A 322 -6.18 -12.43 0.71
N TYR A 323 -5.86 -11.25 0.20
CA TYR A 323 -6.57 -10.62 -0.91
C TYR A 323 -5.58 -10.07 -1.94
N VAL A 324 -5.98 -10.10 -3.21
CA VAL A 324 -5.31 -9.43 -4.31
C VAL A 324 -6.26 -8.39 -4.92
N CYS A 325 -5.75 -7.23 -5.28
CA CYS A 325 -6.52 -6.15 -5.90
C CYS A 325 -5.65 -5.32 -6.85
N SER A 326 -6.28 -4.71 -7.85
CA SER A 326 -5.69 -3.56 -8.56
C SER A 326 -6.10 -2.26 -7.87
N SER A 327 -5.32 -1.19 -8.03
CA SER A 327 -5.52 0.07 -7.29
C SER A 327 -6.91 0.70 -7.44
N MET A 328 -7.64 0.43 -8.54
CA MET A 328 -9.01 0.93 -8.77
C MET A 328 -10.07 -0.19 -8.83
N GLY A 329 -9.65 -1.43 -8.58
CA GLY A 329 -10.46 -2.63 -8.72
C GLY A 329 -11.07 -3.14 -7.40
N PRO A 330 -12.09 -4.00 -7.47
CA PRO A 330 -12.47 -4.87 -6.36
C PRO A 330 -11.37 -5.83 -5.88
N SER A 331 -11.40 -6.17 -4.59
CA SER A 331 -10.54 -7.20 -3.99
C SER A 331 -11.04 -8.63 -4.24
N ILE A 332 -10.13 -9.51 -4.65
CA ILE A 332 -10.33 -10.94 -4.90
C ILE A 332 -9.80 -11.70 -3.68
N LYS A 333 -10.56 -12.65 -3.14
CA LYS A 333 -10.16 -13.45 -1.98
C LYS A 333 -9.36 -14.67 -2.46
N LEU A 334 -8.16 -14.87 -1.91
CA LEU A 334 -7.36 -16.06 -2.18
C LEU A 334 -7.68 -17.18 -1.18
N ASN A 335 -7.54 -18.43 -1.65
CA ASN A 335 -7.42 -19.59 -0.75
C ASN A 335 -6.02 -19.55 -0.10
N ILE A 336 -5.96 -19.66 1.24
CA ILE A 336 -4.71 -19.56 1.99
C ILE A 336 -3.87 -20.84 1.87
N LYS A 337 -4.50 -22.01 1.72
CA LYS A 337 -3.79 -23.29 1.63
C LYS A 337 -3.06 -23.40 0.29
N GLU A 338 -3.81 -23.32 -0.80
CA GLU A 338 -3.30 -23.28 -2.17
C GLU A 338 -2.18 -22.24 -2.34
N MET A 339 -2.34 -21.03 -1.79
CA MET A 339 -1.32 -19.97 -1.80
C MET A 339 0.02 -20.36 -1.16
N LEU A 340 0.02 -21.21 -0.12
CA LEU A 340 1.23 -21.67 0.57
C LEU A 340 1.84 -22.90 -0.12
N ASP A 341 0.99 -23.80 -0.61
CA ASP A 341 1.41 -25.03 -1.30
C ASP A 341 1.96 -24.73 -2.71
N TYR A 342 1.50 -23.65 -3.36
CA TYR A 342 1.88 -23.24 -4.71
C TYR A 342 3.41 -23.06 -4.86
N GLY A 343 4.08 -24.06 -5.44
CA GLY A 343 5.53 -24.05 -5.61
C GLY A 343 6.32 -24.60 -4.43
N ALA A 344 5.72 -25.42 -3.56
CA ALA A 344 6.44 -26.43 -2.78
C ALA A 344 6.89 -27.61 -3.69
N ASP A 345 6.04 -27.96 -4.66
CA ASP A 345 6.22 -29.11 -5.57
C ASP A 345 7.38 -28.95 -6.58
N SER A 346 7.94 -27.74 -6.71
CA SER A 346 9.09 -27.46 -7.60
C SER A 346 10.46 -27.74 -6.95
N SER A 347 10.49 -28.41 -5.80
CA SER A 347 11.70 -28.58 -4.98
C SER A 347 11.80 -29.96 -4.28
N ASN A 348 11.36 -31.02 -4.96
CA ASN A 348 11.68 -32.42 -4.67
C ASN A 348 12.29 -33.07 -5.92
#